data_AF-A0A2G9T6M7-F1
#
_entry.id   AF-A0A2G9T6M7-F1
#
_cell.length_a   1.000
_cell.length_b   1.000
_cell.length_c   1.000
_cell.angle_alpha   90.00
_cell.angle_beta   90.00
_cell.angle_gamma   90.00
#
_symmetry.space_group_name_H-M   'P 1'
#
loop_
_entity.id
_entity.type
_entity.pdbx_description
1 polymer ?
#
loop_
_entity_poly.entity_id
_entity_poly.type
_entity_poly.pdbx_seq_one_letter_code
_entity_poly.pdbx_strand_id
1 'polypeptide(L)'
;FNHTTATQAIFLSTYVAGHSMLAAGGEVYLYSYKNSRHSRHTDDLSYIMGIHAFENDAHEKVLANVYPELFINFIKTGKPRQ
;
A
#
# COMPACT_ATOMS: atom_id res chain seq x y z
N PHE A 1 0.29 13.08 -6.37
CA PHE A 1 0.77 12.00 -7.24
C PHE A 1 1.23 12.64 -8.53
N ASN A 2 2.26 12.11 -9.19
CA ASN A 2 2.54 12.52 -10.56
C ASN A 2 1.37 12.03 -11.45
N HIS A 3 0.88 12.85 -12.37
CA HIS A 3 -0.31 12.53 -13.17
C HIS A 3 0.05 11.88 -14.52
N THR A 4 1.16 11.15 -14.58
CA THR A 4 1.54 10.42 -15.80
C THR A 4 0.51 9.34 -16.15
N THR A 5 0.47 8.94 -17.41
CA THR A 5 -0.36 7.82 -17.86
C THR A 5 -0.09 6.54 -17.06
N ALA A 6 1.16 6.26 -16.70
CA ALA A 6 1.52 5.11 -15.87
C ALA A 6 0.88 5.18 -14.48
N THR A 7 0.95 6.33 -13.81
CA THR A 7 0.29 6.50 -12.50
C THR A 7 -1.23 6.40 -12.64
N GLN A 8 -1.84 7.05 -13.63
CA GLN A 8 -3.28 6.96 -13.87
C GLN A 8 -3.74 5.51 -14.14
N ALA A 9 -2.95 4.74 -14.91
CA ALA A 9 -3.24 3.35 -15.20
C ALA A 9 -3.25 2.47 -13.93
N ILE A 10 -2.31 2.69 -13.00
CA ILE A 10 -2.30 2.01 -11.70
C ILE A 10 -3.58 2.33 -10.92
N PHE A 11 -3.90 3.61 -10.73
CA PHE A 11 -5.09 4.01 -9.97
C PHE A 11 -6.40 3.48 -10.59
N LEU A 12 -6.57 3.61 -11.91
CA LEU A 12 -7.76 3.15 -12.60
C LEU A 12 -7.89 1.61 -12.54
N SER A 13 -6.82 0.87 -12.81
CA SER A 13 -6.85 -0.60 -12.77
C SER A 13 -7.13 -1.13 -11.36
N THR A 14 -6.50 -0.56 -10.32
CA THR A 14 -6.78 -0.91 -8.93
C THR A 14 -8.24 -0.61 -8.55
N TYR A 15 -8.77 0.54 -8.98
CA TYR A 15 -10.18 0.89 -8.75
C TYR A 15 -11.14 -0.10 -9.42
N VAL A 16 -10.93 -0.43 -10.70
CA VAL A 16 -11.78 -1.35 -11.47
C VAL A 16 -11.73 -2.76 -10.85
N ALA A 17 -10.54 -3.26 -10.54
CA ALA A 17 -10.37 -4.57 -9.92
C ALA A 17 -11.08 -4.63 -8.55
N GLY A 18 -10.82 -3.66 -7.68
CA GLY A 18 -11.43 -3.58 -6.36
C GLY A 18 -12.95 -3.47 -6.41
N HIS A 19 -13.49 -2.65 -7.31
CA HIS A 19 -14.94 -2.55 -7.50
C HIS A 19 -15.57 -3.85 -8.01
N SER A 20 -14.90 -4.56 -8.91
CA SER A 20 -15.41 -5.84 -9.41
C SER A 20 -15.49 -6.90 -8.30
N MET A 21 -14.49 -6.96 -7.42
CA MET A 21 -14.46 -7.86 -6.26
C MET A 21 -15.55 -7.48 -5.25
N LEU A 22 -15.74 -6.19 -4.98
CA LEU A 22 -16.81 -5.71 -4.12
C LEU A 22 -18.21 -6.04 -4.68
N ALA A 23 -18.43 -5.84 -5.98
CA ALA A 23 -19.69 -6.15 -6.65
C ALA A 23 -20.02 -7.66 -6.64
N ALA A 24 -19.01 -8.52 -6.59
CA ALA A 24 -19.17 -9.96 -6.43
C ALA A 24 -19.47 -10.40 -4.98
N GLY A 25 -19.63 -9.46 -4.04
CA GLY A 25 -19.91 -9.73 -2.63
C GLY A 25 -18.67 -9.90 -1.75
N GLY A 26 -17.47 -9.60 -2.27
CA GLY A 26 -16.23 -9.63 -1.51
C GLY A 26 -16.06 -8.41 -0.60
N GLU A 27 -15.22 -8.55 0.42
CA GLU A 27 -14.74 -7.44 1.25
C GLU A 27 -13.36 -7.00 0.75
N VAL A 28 -13.22 -5.71 0.39
CA VAL A 28 -12.02 -5.19 -0.28
C VAL A 28 -11.49 -3.98 0.47
N TYR A 29 -10.18 -3.98 0.72
CA TYR A 29 -9.46 -2.85 1.31
C TYR A 29 -8.42 -2.35 0.32
N LEU A 30 -8.48 -1.05 0.00
CA LEU A 30 -7.50 -0.38 -0.85
C LEU A 30 -6.67 0.59 -0.01
N TYR A 31 -5.37 0.67 -0.29
CA TYR A 31 -4.48 1.67 0.31
C TYR A 31 -3.72 2.43 -0.78
N SER A 32 -3.23 3.61 -0.43
CA SER A 32 -2.35 4.40 -1.29
C SER A 32 -1.09 4.78 -0.53
N TYR A 33 0.06 4.48 -1.09
CA TYR A 33 1.35 4.90 -0.56
C TYR A 33 1.77 6.27 -1.10
N LYS A 34 2.25 7.15 -0.22
CA LYS A 34 2.78 8.46 -0.57
C LYS A 34 3.96 8.81 0.33
N ASN A 35 5.17 8.62 -0.19
CA ASN A 35 6.40 9.18 0.34
C ASN A 35 7.13 9.89 -0.80
N SER A 36 7.49 11.16 -0.65
CA SER A 36 8.19 11.90 -1.71
C SER A 36 9.66 11.52 -1.85
N ARG A 37 10.27 10.95 -0.81
CA ARG A 37 11.67 10.50 -0.82
C ARG A 37 11.82 9.15 -1.53
N HIS A 38 10.81 8.30 -1.38
CA HIS A 38 10.72 6.96 -1.96
C HIS A 38 9.37 6.88 -2.69
N SER A 39 9.29 7.44 -3.90
CA SER A 39 8.04 7.58 -4.64
C SER A 39 7.97 6.71 -5.89
N ARG A 40 8.90 5.77 -6.05
CA ARG A 40 8.97 4.90 -7.22
C ARG A 40 8.02 3.72 -7.05
N HIS A 41 7.65 3.13 -8.19
CA HIS A 41 6.91 1.87 -8.18
C HIS A 41 7.68 0.85 -7.35
N THR A 42 6.97 0.13 -6.47
CA THR A 42 7.46 -0.88 -5.51
C THR A 42 8.19 -0.39 -4.26
N ASP A 43 8.35 0.92 -4.05
CA ASP A 43 9.05 1.42 -2.84
C ASP A 43 8.30 1.08 -1.53
N ASP A 44 6.97 0.91 -1.59
CA ASP A 44 6.16 0.46 -0.46
C ASP A 44 6.49 -0.96 0.01
N LEU A 45 7.02 -1.80 -0.89
CA LEU A 45 7.43 -3.16 -0.58
C LEU A 45 8.53 -3.21 0.50
N SER A 46 9.39 -2.20 0.57
CA SER A 46 10.43 -2.11 1.60
C SER A 46 9.86 -2.12 3.01
N TYR A 47 8.75 -1.42 3.24
CA TYR A 47 8.10 -1.38 4.56
C TYR A 47 7.29 -2.63 4.82
N ILE A 48 6.66 -3.21 3.80
CA ILE A 48 5.83 -4.42 3.94
C ILE A 48 6.70 -5.63 4.28
N MET A 49 7.83 -5.78 3.60
CA MET A 49 8.73 -6.94 3.76
C MET A 49 9.82 -6.71 4.83
N GLY A 50 9.97 -5.48 5.31
CA GLY A 50 11.04 -5.10 6.23
C GLY A 50 12.43 -5.04 5.58
N ILE A 51 12.53 -5.05 4.25
CA ILE A 51 13.79 -4.97 3.50
C ILE A 51 14.01 -3.52 3.07
N HIS A 52 14.85 -2.79 3.80
CA HIS A 52 15.17 -1.39 3.53
C HIS A 52 16.58 -1.25 2.95
N ALA A 53 16.70 -0.68 1.75
CA ALA A 53 17.97 -0.36 1.10
C ALA A 53 18.44 1.09 1.37
N PHE A 54 17.76 1.80 2.27
CA PHE A 54 17.93 3.23 2.53
C PHE A 54 17.94 3.54 4.04
N GLU A 55 18.47 4.71 4.41
CA GLU A 55 18.55 5.15 5.81
C GLU A 55 17.16 5.34 6.42
N ASN A 56 16.98 4.78 7.63
CA ASN A 56 15.74 4.91 8.39
C ASN A 56 15.68 6.24 9.15
N ASP A 57 15.12 7.26 8.49
CA ASP A 57 14.75 8.51 9.17
C ASP A 57 13.49 8.34 10.06
N ALA A 58 13.09 9.41 10.73
CA ALA A 58 11.95 9.37 11.64
C ALA A 58 10.63 8.99 10.94
N HIS A 59 10.43 9.38 9.68
CA HIS A 59 9.26 8.98 8.89
C HIS A 59 9.36 7.52 8.48
N GLU A 60 10.53 7.07 8.01
CA GLU A 60 10.75 5.68 7.61
C GLU A 60 10.47 4.71 8.77
N LYS A 61 10.87 5.07 10.00
CA LYS A 61 10.56 4.30 11.22
C LYS A 61 9.07 4.18 11.48
N VAL A 62 8.27 5.20 11.18
CA VAL A 62 6.81 5.12 11.33
C VAL A 62 6.23 4.17 10.28
N LEU A 63 6.63 4.32 9.01
CA LEU A 63 6.13 3.48 7.92
C LEU A 63 6.49 2.00 8.10
N ALA A 64 7.69 1.72 8.63
CA ALA A 64 8.16 0.38 8.97
C ALA A 64 7.36 -0.31 10.09
N ASN A 65 6.51 0.41 10.81
CA ASN A 65 5.56 -0.18 11.77
C ASN A 65 4.15 -0.26 11.18
N VAL A 66 3.68 0.84 10.56
CA VAL A 66 2.30 0.95 10.06
C VAL A 66 1.99 -0.07 8.97
N TYR A 67 2.86 -0.25 7.97
CA TYR A 67 2.57 -1.19 6.88
C TYR A 67 2.57 -2.65 7.37
N PRO A 68 3.59 -3.16 8.07
CA PRO A 68 3.54 -4.50 8.62
C PRO A 68 2.31 -4.76 9.50
N GLU A 69 1.92 -3.81 10.35
CA GLU A 69 0.74 -3.96 11.19
C GLU A 69 -0.54 -4.13 10.37
N LEU A 70 -0.76 -3.30 9.34
CA LEU A 70 -1.92 -3.40 8.44
C LEU A 70 -2.01 -4.78 7.79
N PHE A 71 -0.90 -5.27 7.24
CA PHE A 71 -0.86 -6.55 6.54
C PHE A 71 -0.97 -7.73 7.50
N ILE A 72 -0.29 -7.71 8.65
CA ILE A 72 -0.38 -8.76 9.67
C ILE A 72 -1.79 -8.86 10.22
N ASN A 73 -2.45 -7.74 10.52
CA ASN A 73 -3.82 -7.72 11.02
C ASN A 73 -4.79 -8.27 9.96
N PHE A 74 -4.64 -7.87 8.70
CA PHE A 74 -5.43 -8.42 7.61
C PHE A 74 -5.25 -9.94 7.47
N ILE A 75 -4.01 -10.43 7.47
CA ILE A 75 -3.72 -11.87 7.40
C ILE A 75 -4.36 -12.63 8.56
N LYS A 76 -4.30 -12.09 9.78
CA LYS A 76 -4.80 -12.75 10.98
C LYS A 76 -6.32 -12.70 11.12
N THR A 77 -6.96 -11.62 10.69
CA THR A 77 -8.34 -11.31 11.08
C THR A 77 -9.27 -10.95 9.92
N GLY A 78 -8.74 -10.80 8.71
CA GLY A 78 -9.46 -10.23 7.57
C GLY A 78 -9.64 -8.71 7.63
N LYS A 79 -9.25 -8.05 8.72
CA LYS A 79 -9.39 -6.60 8.92
C LYS A 79 -8.02 -5.94 9.11
N PRO A 80 -7.60 -5.01 8.24
CA PRO A 80 -6.28 -4.39 8.35
C PRO A 80 -6.18 -3.41 9.53
N ARG A 81 -7.30 -2.83 9.97
CA ARG A 81 -7.41 -1.99 11.16
C ARG A 81 -8.54 -2.51 12.04
N GLN A 82 -8.35 -2.44 13.35
CA GLN A 82 -9.42 -2.69 14.33
C GLN A 82 -10.29 -1.44 14.49
#